data_AF-A0A2Z4Y5Y9-F1
#
_entry.id   AF-A0A2Z4Y5Y9-F1
#
_cell.length_a   1.000
_cell.length_b   1.000
_cell.length_c   1.000
_cell.angle_alpha   90.00
_cell.angle_beta   90.00
_cell.angle_gamma   90.00
#
_symmetry.space_group_name_H-M   'P 1'
#
loop_
_entity.id
_entity.type
_entity.pdbx_description
1 polymer ?
#
loop_
_entity_poly.entity_id
_entity_poly.type
_entity_poly.pdbx_seq_one_letter_code
_entity_poly.pdbx_strand_id
1 'polypeptide(L)'
;MTLHGTPQWERVATTQPLTAAKVVPSSAGLVELCPPTLAESLRSAGVEWLAVQSEGWNYSARTWAEIQVAAITGKARFEKCDPLALALSIAYRHREWMDVPLLPIENPELAKLLGFSDGRRHRVSPAWVMRTPEAQQLVIGYLSRGDAAIAELEPAMQKAVKKFAYRVASFLNLPTEFRIVPVGPNESLWVSPFVLERPDLAESPDVASRLAQESDELPYIGAARDLHAALRATIVEGNGGEELRQQFEKFRASVRDLPSYMPRDLLALDYFNTRFHPFQKAAWAYAIAFVFFLVYFWRASRSGAASPEPPASNEGMPQEAAPVEPTQPHVRALTPASEALLTETTQSVHTEAKQSAAGRWAYTVAFVAKLTAALLLILGLVIRYRLGGRMPVSNLYESITFTMGAFALLGLVFEWVTRRGWVGAGVALAGWACMLMANSLPLHMRKVEPLVAVLNSVWLNYHVTSLLISYGAFLLAFVFALLYLVQDARREPLRTLPPKETLDVMIYRCVQVGWPLLTLGIFLGAVWADTAWGRAWSWDPKETWALITWFAYTIYLHLRMILGWTGRRAVVASMVGFAMVLITYFGVSFLPGLAGGLHTYAEPISR
;
A
#
# COMPACT_ATOMS: atom_id res chain seq x y z
N MET A 1 26.67 -15.34 26.96
CA MET A 1 27.33 -16.15 25.91
C MET A 1 26.80 -15.70 24.57
N THR A 2 27.68 -15.24 23.69
CA THR A 2 27.40 -14.95 22.27
C THR A 2 26.83 -16.21 21.61
N LEU A 3 25.53 -16.21 21.30
CA LEU A 3 24.86 -17.26 20.53
C LEU A 3 25.22 -17.13 19.03
N HIS A 4 26.51 -17.27 18.71
CA HIS A 4 26.93 -17.65 17.36
C HIS A 4 26.84 -19.18 17.25
N GLY A 5 25.62 -19.69 17.18
CA GLY A 5 25.37 -21.05 16.71
C GLY A 5 25.49 -21.05 15.20
N THR A 6 26.35 -21.90 14.65
CA THR A 6 26.42 -22.17 13.21
C THR A 6 25.02 -22.40 12.64
N PRO A 7 24.66 -21.76 11.50
CA PRO A 7 23.33 -21.89 10.95
C PRO A 7 23.04 -23.35 10.56
N GLN A 8 21.86 -23.84 10.93
CA GLN A 8 21.49 -25.27 10.91
C GLN A 8 21.58 -25.95 9.53
N TRP A 9 21.72 -25.19 8.44
CA TRP A 9 21.79 -25.74 7.11
C TRP A 9 23.08 -26.52 6.79
N GLU A 10 24.16 -26.30 7.55
CA GLU A 10 25.44 -27.00 7.33
C GLU A 10 25.37 -28.51 7.64
N ARG A 11 24.34 -28.99 8.36
CA ARG A 11 24.27 -30.38 8.84
C ARG A 11 23.34 -31.33 8.06
N VAL A 12 22.70 -30.86 6.99
CA VAL A 12 21.70 -31.66 6.22
C VAL A 12 22.27 -32.23 4.91
N ALA A 13 23.56 -32.06 4.65
CA ALA A 13 24.20 -32.51 3.43
C ALA A 13 24.65 -33.98 3.49
N THR A 14 23.71 -34.93 3.42
CA THR A 14 24.05 -36.29 2.98
C THR A 14 23.03 -36.87 2.00
N THR A 15 23.60 -37.23 0.83
CA THR A 15 23.16 -38.18 -0.20
C THR A 15 22.13 -37.78 -1.25
N GLN A 16 22.65 -37.76 -2.49
CA GLN A 16 22.07 -37.75 -3.85
C GLN A 16 21.54 -36.42 -4.44
N PRO A 17 22.01 -36.03 -5.65
CA PRO A 17 21.44 -34.92 -6.40
C PRO A 17 20.08 -35.33 -6.97
N LEU A 18 19.01 -34.74 -6.44
CA LEU A 18 17.72 -34.76 -7.11
C LEU A 18 17.85 -33.90 -8.36
N THR A 19 17.80 -34.53 -9.54
CA THR A 19 17.48 -33.82 -10.78
C THR A 19 16.25 -32.96 -10.53
N ALA A 20 16.22 -31.73 -11.06
CA ALA A 20 15.17 -30.73 -10.85
C ALA A 20 13.79 -31.33 -11.12
N ALA A 21 13.23 -31.95 -10.09
CA ALA A 21 12.02 -32.72 -10.23
C ALA A 21 10.92 -31.68 -10.36
N LYS A 22 10.34 -31.60 -11.56
CA LYS A 22 9.01 -31.06 -11.82
C LYS A 22 8.03 -31.87 -10.99
N VAL A 23 8.03 -31.69 -9.67
CA VAL A 23 7.04 -32.30 -8.80
C VAL A 23 6.15 -31.14 -8.45
N VAL A 24 5.13 -30.86 -9.26
CA VAL A 24 3.92 -30.32 -8.65
C VAL A 24 3.57 -31.34 -7.57
N PRO A 25 3.41 -30.97 -6.28
CA PRO A 25 3.04 -31.96 -5.28
C PRO A 25 1.83 -32.71 -5.81
N SER A 26 1.83 -34.03 -5.71
CA SER A 26 0.59 -34.75 -5.96
C SER A 26 -0.44 -34.12 -5.03
N SER A 27 -1.64 -33.83 -5.53
CA SER A 27 -2.71 -33.23 -4.72
C SER A 27 -2.96 -34.01 -3.43
N ALA A 28 -2.60 -35.31 -3.40
CA ALA A 28 -2.60 -36.16 -2.22
C ALA A 28 -1.63 -35.72 -1.10
N GLY A 29 -0.37 -35.38 -1.40
CA GLY A 29 0.61 -35.00 -0.38
C GLY A 29 0.30 -33.65 0.28
N LEU A 30 -0.32 -32.72 -0.45
CA LEU A 30 -0.79 -31.46 0.13
C LEU A 30 -2.01 -31.63 1.04
N VAL A 31 -2.91 -32.53 0.70
CA VAL A 31 -4.09 -32.85 1.54
C VAL A 31 -3.66 -33.51 2.85
N GLU A 32 -2.57 -34.28 2.85
CA GLU A 32 -2.01 -34.90 4.06
C GLU A 32 -1.32 -33.89 5.00
N LEU A 33 -0.59 -32.92 4.44
CA LEU A 33 0.13 -31.89 5.21
C LEU A 33 -0.77 -30.73 5.68
N CYS A 34 -1.87 -30.48 4.99
CA CYS A 34 -2.83 -29.44 5.34
C CYS A 34 -4.27 -29.90 5.05
N PRO A 35 -4.81 -30.86 5.83
CA PRO A 35 -6.15 -31.37 5.61
C PRO A 35 -7.21 -30.30 5.91
N PRO A 36 -8.36 -30.30 5.21
CA PRO A 36 -9.44 -29.32 5.46
C PRO A 36 -10.00 -29.41 6.88
N THR A 37 -9.94 -30.58 7.51
CA THR A 37 -10.35 -30.82 8.91
C THR A 37 -9.48 -30.03 9.89
N LEU A 38 -8.18 -29.86 9.62
CA LEU A 38 -7.30 -29.04 10.46
C LEU A 38 -7.77 -27.58 10.51
N ALA A 39 -8.14 -27.02 9.36
CA ALA A 39 -8.66 -25.66 9.29
C ALA A 39 -9.98 -25.50 10.06
N GLU A 40 -10.81 -26.55 10.09
CA GLU A 40 -12.04 -26.56 10.88
C GLU A 40 -11.76 -26.63 12.39
N SER A 41 -10.84 -27.51 12.82
CA SER A 41 -10.41 -27.61 14.23
C SER A 41 -9.80 -26.32 14.76
N LEU A 42 -8.94 -25.65 13.97
CA LEU A 42 -8.35 -24.37 14.36
C LEU A 42 -9.40 -23.26 14.48
N ARG A 43 -10.41 -23.26 13.59
CA ARG A 43 -11.54 -22.32 13.64
C ARG A 43 -12.47 -22.59 14.81
N SER A 44 -12.82 -23.85 15.07
CA SER A 44 -13.72 -24.24 16.16
C SER A 44 -13.10 -23.99 17.54
N ALA A 45 -11.78 -24.12 17.65
CA ALA A 45 -11.02 -23.75 18.83
C ALA A 45 -10.83 -22.22 18.98
N GLY A 46 -11.00 -21.44 17.92
CA GLY A 46 -10.86 -19.98 17.95
C GLY A 46 -9.41 -19.48 17.81
N VAL A 47 -8.49 -20.32 17.34
CA VAL A 47 -7.06 -20.00 17.17
C VAL A 47 -6.84 -18.83 16.20
N GLU A 48 -7.79 -18.56 15.29
CA GLU A 48 -7.75 -17.36 14.43
C GLU A 48 -7.62 -16.04 15.22
N TRP A 49 -8.08 -16.04 16.47
CA TRP A 49 -8.08 -14.91 17.40
C TRP A 49 -6.93 -14.97 18.42
N LEU A 50 -5.96 -15.85 18.22
CA LEU A 50 -4.76 -15.86 19.04
C LEU A 50 -3.89 -14.65 18.65
N ALA A 51 -3.43 -13.85 19.60
CA ALA A 51 -2.44 -12.82 19.30
C ALA A 51 -1.05 -13.46 19.18
N VAL A 52 -0.36 -13.13 18.10
CA VAL A 52 0.96 -13.65 17.76
C VAL A 52 1.91 -12.48 17.56
N GLN A 53 3.11 -12.56 18.12
CA GLN A 53 4.14 -11.55 17.90
C GLN A 53 5.05 -11.97 16.74
N SER A 54 5.22 -11.10 15.76
CA SER A 54 6.20 -11.27 14.67
C SER A 54 6.88 -9.93 14.43
N GLU A 55 8.21 -9.95 14.31
CA GLU A 55 9.05 -8.76 14.05
C GLU A 55 8.91 -7.61 15.08
N GLY A 56 8.37 -7.88 16.28
CA GLY A 56 8.14 -6.88 17.34
C GLY A 56 6.72 -6.29 17.32
N TRP A 57 5.83 -6.80 16.48
CA TRP A 57 4.43 -6.36 16.38
C TRP A 57 3.45 -7.50 16.68
N ASN A 58 2.29 -7.17 17.26
CA ASN A 58 1.24 -8.12 17.58
C ASN A 58 0.19 -8.18 16.45
N TYR A 59 -0.08 -9.38 15.95
CA TYR A 59 -1.06 -9.68 14.93
C TYR A 59 -2.09 -10.68 15.45
N SER A 60 -3.28 -10.75 14.83
CA SER A 60 -4.05 -11.98 14.93
C SER A 60 -3.31 -13.12 14.20
N ALA A 61 -3.41 -14.34 14.71
CA ALA A 61 -2.78 -15.52 14.09
C ALA A 61 -3.24 -15.69 12.63
N ARG A 62 -4.49 -15.33 12.33
CA ARG A 62 -5.02 -15.26 10.97
C ARG A 62 -4.21 -14.31 10.09
N THR A 63 -4.05 -13.05 10.52
CA THR A 63 -3.31 -12.02 9.77
C THR A 63 -1.85 -12.41 9.59
N TRP A 64 -1.21 -12.86 10.68
CA TRP A 64 0.16 -13.38 10.64
C TRP A 64 0.29 -14.49 9.59
N ALA A 65 -0.59 -15.48 9.61
CA ALA A 65 -0.54 -16.59 8.68
C ALA A 65 -0.71 -16.17 7.21
N GLU A 66 -1.65 -15.26 6.90
CA GLU A 66 -1.83 -14.76 5.53
C GLU A 66 -0.61 -14.01 5.01
N ILE A 67 0.02 -13.21 5.88
CA ILE A 67 1.27 -12.51 5.59
C ILE A 67 2.38 -13.52 5.25
N GLN A 68 2.59 -14.51 6.11
CA GLN A 68 3.67 -15.48 5.96
C GLN A 68 3.46 -16.39 4.74
N VAL A 69 2.24 -16.89 4.54
CA VAL A 69 1.90 -17.71 3.36
C VAL A 69 2.10 -16.92 2.07
N ALA A 70 1.75 -15.64 2.04
CA ALA A 70 1.97 -14.80 0.88
C ALA A 70 3.46 -14.49 0.64
N ALA A 71 4.24 -14.32 1.72
CA ALA A 71 5.69 -14.15 1.66
C ALA A 71 6.39 -15.41 1.11
N ILE A 72 5.96 -16.61 1.49
CA ILE A 72 6.54 -17.87 1.03
C ILE A 72 6.05 -18.23 -0.39
N THR A 73 4.73 -18.30 -0.59
CA THR A 73 4.14 -18.91 -1.80
C THR A 73 3.86 -17.92 -2.94
N GLY A 74 3.94 -16.61 -2.65
CA GLY A 74 3.58 -15.52 -3.56
C GLY A 74 2.08 -15.30 -3.71
N LYS A 75 1.24 -16.04 -2.99
CA LYS A 75 -0.22 -15.91 -3.01
C LYS A 75 -0.75 -15.91 -1.58
N ALA A 76 -1.82 -15.15 -1.33
CA ALA A 76 -2.49 -15.15 -0.03
C ALA A 76 -3.17 -16.49 0.30
N ARG A 77 -3.48 -17.31 -0.71
CA ARG A 77 -4.03 -18.67 -0.57
C ARG A 77 -3.30 -19.61 -1.51
N PHE A 78 -2.92 -20.78 -1.01
CA PHE A 78 -2.22 -21.81 -1.77
C PHE A 78 -3.07 -23.07 -1.84
N GLU A 79 -3.36 -23.53 -3.06
CA GLU A 79 -3.95 -24.85 -3.38
C GLU A 79 -5.09 -25.32 -2.44
N LYS A 80 -6.06 -24.43 -2.17
CA LYS A 80 -7.25 -24.66 -1.31
C LYS A 80 -6.96 -24.88 0.18
N CYS A 81 -5.70 -24.84 0.59
CA CYS A 81 -5.32 -24.83 2.00
C CYS A 81 -5.72 -23.50 2.65
N ASP A 82 -6.27 -23.57 3.85
CA ASP A 82 -6.49 -22.38 4.66
C ASP A 82 -5.13 -21.80 5.09
N PRO A 83 -4.91 -20.47 5.00
CA PRO A 83 -3.60 -19.87 5.32
C PRO A 83 -3.06 -20.18 6.72
N LEU A 84 -3.94 -20.29 7.73
CA LEU A 84 -3.56 -20.52 9.14
C LEU A 84 -3.18 -21.97 9.33
N ALA A 85 -3.99 -22.88 8.79
CA ALA A 85 -3.65 -24.30 8.77
C ALA A 85 -2.31 -24.54 8.04
N LEU A 86 -2.08 -23.88 6.91
CA LEU A 86 -0.84 -23.97 6.14
C LEU A 86 0.37 -23.38 6.89
N ALA A 87 0.26 -22.18 7.45
CA ALA A 87 1.36 -21.56 8.17
C ALA A 87 1.74 -22.36 9.42
N LEU A 88 0.74 -22.83 10.18
CA LEU A 88 0.98 -23.64 11.37
C LEU A 88 1.50 -25.03 11.00
N SER A 89 1.01 -25.67 9.94
CA SER A 89 1.58 -26.95 9.51
C SER A 89 3.02 -26.81 9.03
N ILE A 90 3.39 -25.71 8.36
CA ILE A 90 4.80 -25.42 8.05
C ILE A 90 5.62 -25.18 9.33
N ALA A 91 5.05 -24.51 10.33
CA ALA A 91 5.76 -24.23 11.58
C ALA A 91 6.02 -25.49 12.43
N TYR A 92 5.06 -26.43 12.50
CA TYR A 92 5.10 -27.64 13.33
C TYR A 92 5.49 -28.94 12.60
N ARG A 93 5.37 -28.98 11.27
CA ARG A 93 5.80 -30.10 10.40
C ARG A 93 6.90 -29.63 9.45
N HIS A 94 7.78 -28.75 9.93
CA HIS A 94 8.75 -28.02 9.11
C HIS A 94 9.59 -28.93 8.21
N ARG A 95 10.06 -30.06 8.75
CA ARG A 95 10.86 -31.04 7.99
C ARG A 95 10.12 -31.66 6.81
N GLU A 96 8.82 -31.92 6.96
CA GLU A 96 8.01 -32.52 5.90
C GLU A 96 7.71 -31.52 4.78
N TRP A 97 7.60 -30.23 5.12
CA TRP A 97 7.41 -29.16 4.15
C TRP A 97 8.68 -28.79 3.36
N MET A 98 9.86 -29.28 3.77
CA MET A 98 11.13 -29.03 3.07
C MET A 98 11.12 -29.57 1.63
N ASP A 99 10.41 -30.67 1.37
CA ASP A 99 10.38 -31.31 0.05
C ASP A 99 9.22 -30.81 -0.83
N VAL A 100 8.31 -29.98 -0.27
CA VAL A 100 7.15 -29.46 -1.01
C VAL A 100 7.54 -28.20 -1.80
N PRO A 101 7.24 -28.14 -3.12
CA PRO A 101 7.60 -26.99 -3.94
C PRO A 101 6.62 -25.83 -3.78
N LEU A 102 6.88 -25.05 -2.75
CA LEU A 102 6.12 -23.88 -2.35
C LEU A 102 6.64 -22.60 -3.02
N LEU A 103 7.95 -22.51 -3.25
CA LEU A 103 8.64 -21.25 -3.51
C LEU A 103 8.61 -20.91 -5.02
N PRO A 104 7.88 -19.87 -5.45
CA PRO A 104 7.83 -19.51 -6.86
C PRO A 104 9.09 -18.75 -7.29
N ILE A 105 9.65 -19.16 -8.43
CA ILE A 105 10.63 -18.40 -9.21
C ILE A 105 9.85 -17.66 -10.30
N GLU A 106 9.67 -16.35 -10.09
CA GLU A 106 8.86 -15.50 -10.98
C GLU A 106 9.66 -14.89 -12.12
N ASN A 107 10.96 -14.67 -11.93
CA ASN A 107 11.83 -14.05 -12.91
C ASN A 107 12.41 -15.14 -13.85
N PRO A 108 12.18 -15.06 -15.18
CA PRO A 108 12.69 -16.05 -16.13
C PRO A 108 14.21 -16.13 -16.21
N GLU A 109 14.92 -15.02 -16.06
CA GLU A 109 16.39 -14.99 -16.11
C GLU A 109 16.99 -15.61 -14.85
N LEU A 110 16.39 -15.35 -13.68
CA LEU A 110 16.77 -16.04 -12.44
C LEU A 110 16.52 -17.56 -12.57
N ALA A 111 15.40 -17.95 -13.20
CA ALA A 111 15.11 -19.36 -13.45
C ALA A 111 16.18 -20.01 -14.35
N LYS A 112 16.60 -19.35 -15.43
CA LYS A 112 17.69 -19.84 -16.30
C LYS A 112 19.00 -20.03 -15.54
N LEU A 113 19.38 -19.05 -14.73
CA LEU A 113 20.61 -19.09 -13.94
C LEU A 113 20.57 -20.24 -12.92
N LEU A 114 19.39 -20.51 -12.36
CA LEU A 114 19.12 -21.65 -11.48
C LEU A 114 18.91 -22.98 -12.22
N GLY A 115 19.19 -23.06 -13.53
CA GLY A 115 19.18 -24.30 -14.31
C GLY A 115 17.85 -24.64 -15.00
N PHE A 116 16.88 -23.71 -15.07
CA PHE A 116 15.59 -23.93 -15.74
C PHE A 116 15.55 -23.34 -17.17
N SER A 117 15.43 -24.20 -18.18
CA SER A 117 15.47 -23.81 -19.61
C SER A 117 14.16 -23.26 -20.19
N ASP A 118 13.02 -23.53 -19.54
CA ASP A 118 11.71 -23.48 -20.22
C ASP A 118 11.06 -22.07 -20.18
N GLY A 119 11.69 -21.08 -19.51
CA GLY A 119 11.14 -19.73 -19.33
C GLY A 119 9.79 -19.66 -18.59
N ARG A 120 9.33 -20.79 -18.01
CA ARG A 120 8.06 -20.90 -17.29
C ARG A 120 8.22 -20.45 -15.85
N ARG A 121 7.11 -20.17 -15.16
CA ARG A 121 7.14 -20.00 -13.70
C ARG A 121 7.40 -21.36 -13.07
N HIS A 122 8.52 -21.49 -12.37
CA HIS A 122 8.88 -22.69 -11.64
C HIS A 122 8.51 -22.53 -10.17
N ARG A 123 8.14 -23.64 -9.53
CA ARG A 123 8.10 -23.73 -8.06
C ARG A 123 9.15 -24.74 -7.63
N VAL A 124 9.92 -24.38 -6.62
CA VAL A 124 10.97 -25.22 -6.07
C VAL A 124 10.73 -25.46 -4.58
N SER A 125 11.22 -26.60 -4.09
CA SER A 125 11.14 -26.93 -2.68
C SER A 125 12.28 -26.24 -1.91
N PRO A 126 12.08 -25.91 -0.63
CA PRO A 126 13.16 -25.44 0.23
C PRO A 126 14.38 -26.37 0.22
N ALA A 127 14.18 -27.69 0.29
CA ALA A 127 15.25 -28.69 0.22
C ALA A 127 16.06 -28.59 -1.07
N TRP A 128 15.42 -28.32 -2.20
CA TRP A 128 16.11 -28.09 -3.47
C TRP A 128 17.04 -26.87 -3.40
N VAL A 129 16.56 -25.74 -2.84
CA VAL A 129 17.39 -24.54 -2.64
C VAL A 129 18.62 -24.84 -1.78
N MET A 130 18.44 -25.66 -0.75
CA MET A 130 19.53 -26.04 0.16
C MET A 130 20.48 -27.07 -0.43
N ARG A 131 20.16 -27.74 -1.54
CA ARG A 131 21.01 -28.77 -2.17
C ARG A 131 21.66 -28.31 -3.48
N THR A 132 21.09 -27.30 -4.14
CA THR A 132 21.58 -26.79 -5.42
C THR A 132 22.71 -25.77 -5.20
N PRO A 133 23.95 -26.02 -5.70
CA PRO A 133 25.09 -25.12 -5.50
C PRO A 133 24.85 -23.69 -5.96
N GLU A 134 24.20 -23.51 -7.12
CA GLU A 134 23.90 -22.21 -7.70
C GLU A 134 22.91 -21.41 -6.82
N ALA A 135 21.92 -22.11 -6.27
CA ALA A 135 20.96 -21.51 -5.35
C ALA A 135 21.61 -21.16 -4.00
N GLN A 136 22.50 -22.02 -3.49
CA GLN A 136 23.27 -21.72 -2.28
C GLN A 136 24.15 -20.47 -2.46
N GLN A 137 24.94 -20.41 -3.54
CA GLN A 137 25.86 -19.30 -3.77
C GLN A 137 25.15 -17.95 -3.89
N LEU A 138 24.02 -17.90 -4.59
CA LEU A 138 23.29 -16.65 -4.82
C LEU A 138 22.35 -16.29 -3.67
N VAL A 139 21.54 -17.24 -3.22
CA VAL A 139 20.44 -16.99 -2.30
C VAL A 139 20.93 -17.04 -0.86
N ILE A 140 21.62 -18.12 -0.48
CA ILE A 140 22.21 -18.23 0.86
C ILE A 140 23.40 -17.27 1.01
N GLY A 141 24.15 -17.06 -0.07
CA GLY A 141 25.18 -16.02 -0.13
C GLY A 141 24.64 -14.62 0.13
N TYR A 142 23.47 -14.26 -0.44
CA TYR A 142 22.80 -13.00 -0.13
C TYR A 142 22.28 -12.95 1.31
N LEU A 143 21.66 -14.02 1.81
CA LEU A 143 21.16 -14.05 3.19
C LEU A 143 22.27 -13.92 4.25
N SER A 144 23.50 -14.28 3.91
CA SER A 144 24.66 -14.20 4.81
C SER A 144 25.49 -12.92 4.64
N ARG A 145 25.69 -12.46 3.41
CA ARG A 145 26.59 -11.31 3.10
C ARG A 145 25.86 -10.05 2.64
N GLY A 146 24.53 -10.07 2.57
CA GLY A 146 23.70 -8.96 2.11
C GLY A 146 23.98 -8.56 0.67
N ASP A 147 23.86 -7.26 0.38
CA ASP A 147 23.97 -6.70 -0.97
C ASP A 147 25.34 -6.94 -1.64
N ALA A 148 26.40 -7.14 -0.85
CA ALA A 148 27.72 -7.48 -1.36
C ALA A 148 27.74 -8.78 -2.18
N ALA A 149 26.86 -9.74 -1.89
CA ALA A 149 26.79 -11.01 -2.62
C ALA A 149 26.22 -10.88 -4.03
N ILE A 150 25.52 -9.80 -4.34
CA ILE A 150 24.79 -9.60 -5.60
C ILE A 150 25.20 -8.31 -6.33
N ALA A 151 26.23 -7.62 -5.85
CA ALA A 151 26.65 -6.32 -6.36
C ALA A 151 27.02 -6.35 -7.85
N GLU A 152 27.57 -7.47 -8.32
CA GLU A 152 27.97 -7.68 -9.73
C GLU A 152 26.79 -7.97 -10.67
N LEU A 153 25.60 -8.23 -10.13
CA LEU A 153 24.42 -8.53 -10.93
C LEU A 153 23.73 -7.26 -11.41
N GLU A 154 23.05 -7.33 -12.56
CA GLU A 154 22.19 -6.24 -13.02
C GLU A 154 21.08 -5.91 -12.01
N PRO A 155 20.62 -4.65 -11.87
CA PRO A 155 19.63 -4.25 -10.87
C PRO A 155 18.31 -5.05 -10.92
N ALA A 156 17.85 -5.42 -12.11
CA ALA A 156 16.66 -6.25 -12.29
C ALA A 156 16.86 -7.67 -11.70
N MET A 157 18.06 -8.23 -11.85
CA MET A 157 18.44 -9.52 -11.30
C MET A 157 18.64 -9.43 -9.78
N GLN A 158 19.30 -8.38 -9.28
CA GLN A 158 19.43 -8.13 -7.84
C GLN A 158 18.06 -8.15 -7.16
N LYS A 159 17.09 -7.40 -7.70
CA LYS A 159 15.71 -7.38 -7.19
C LYS A 159 15.05 -8.76 -7.20
N ALA A 160 15.32 -9.58 -8.23
CA ALA A 160 14.79 -10.94 -8.32
C ALA A 160 15.41 -11.85 -7.24
N VAL A 161 16.73 -11.79 -7.04
CA VAL A 161 17.44 -12.54 -6.00
C VAL A 161 16.98 -12.12 -4.61
N LYS A 162 16.94 -10.80 -4.31
CA LYS A 162 16.43 -10.25 -3.04
C LYS A 162 15.02 -10.78 -2.75
N LYS A 163 14.12 -10.72 -3.76
CA LYS A 163 12.75 -11.20 -3.62
C LYS A 163 12.69 -12.70 -3.34
N PHE A 164 13.45 -13.52 -4.07
CA PHE A 164 13.46 -14.97 -3.88
C PHE A 164 14.09 -15.37 -2.54
N ALA A 165 15.21 -14.75 -2.16
CA ALA A 165 15.86 -14.95 -0.87
C ALA A 165 14.97 -14.59 0.30
N TYR A 166 14.20 -13.50 0.20
CA TYR A 166 13.19 -13.15 1.21
C TYR A 166 12.16 -14.28 1.40
N ARG A 167 11.73 -14.96 0.33
CA ARG A 167 10.79 -16.10 0.44
C ARG A 167 11.43 -17.28 1.16
N VAL A 168 12.68 -17.59 0.82
CA VAL A 168 13.45 -18.67 1.45
C VAL A 168 13.64 -18.37 2.94
N ALA A 169 14.07 -17.16 3.29
CA ALA A 169 14.20 -16.73 4.67
C ALA A 169 12.85 -16.79 5.44
N SER A 170 11.77 -16.31 4.83
CA SER A 170 10.43 -16.37 5.44
C SER A 170 10.00 -17.81 5.74
N PHE A 171 10.33 -18.77 4.86
CA PHE A 171 10.06 -20.18 5.12
C PHE A 171 10.93 -20.74 6.26
N LEU A 172 12.24 -20.50 6.21
CA LEU A 172 13.19 -21.01 7.19
C LEU A 172 12.96 -20.45 8.60
N ASN A 173 12.54 -19.19 8.70
CA ASN A 173 12.29 -18.52 9.98
C ASN A 173 10.87 -18.77 10.52
N LEU A 174 9.96 -19.36 9.73
CA LEU A 174 8.57 -19.51 10.15
C LEU A 174 8.39 -20.21 11.51
N PRO A 175 9.12 -21.31 11.83
CA PRO A 175 8.99 -21.98 13.14
C PRO A 175 9.43 -21.11 14.32
N THR A 176 10.31 -20.12 14.11
CA THR A 176 10.80 -19.22 15.16
C THR A 176 10.04 -17.88 15.21
N GLU A 177 9.29 -17.56 14.16
CA GLU A 177 8.43 -16.38 14.09
C GLU A 177 7.06 -16.59 14.74
N PHE A 178 6.55 -17.82 14.82
CA PHE A 178 5.29 -18.07 15.51
C PHE A 178 5.48 -18.04 17.03
N ARG A 179 5.14 -16.89 17.64
CA ARG A 179 5.28 -16.64 19.09
C ARG A 179 3.97 -16.18 19.71
N ILE A 180 3.54 -16.86 20.77
CA ILE A 180 2.35 -16.50 21.55
C ILE A 180 2.75 -15.44 22.63
N VAL A 181 2.07 -14.28 22.65
CA VAL A 181 2.45 -12.96 23.25
C VAL A 181 2.46 -12.89 24.81
N PRO A 182 3.08 -11.87 25.50
CA PRO A 182 4.03 -10.80 25.09
C PRO A 182 5.45 -10.92 25.69
N VAL A 183 6.49 -10.46 24.98
CA VAL A 183 7.81 -10.18 25.59
C VAL A 183 8.22 -8.75 25.25
N GLY A 184 8.76 -8.03 26.24
CA GLY A 184 9.38 -6.72 26.05
C GLY A 184 10.55 -6.77 25.05
N PRO A 185 11.23 -5.64 24.81
CA PRO A 185 12.27 -5.52 23.78
C PRO A 185 13.51 -6.42 23.98
N ASN A 186 13.61 -7.15 25.10
CA ASN A 186 14.73 -8.04 25.39
C ASN A 186 14.32 -9.50 25.22
N GLU A 187 15.14 -10.22 24.46
CA GLU A 187 15.06 -11.62 24.05
C GLU A 187 14.86 -12.60 25.23
N SER A 188 13.62 -12.79 25.70
CA SER A 188 13.29 -13.85 26.68
C SER A 188 12.94 -15.17 25.99
N LEU A 189 13.25 -16.27 26.66
CA LEU A 189 13.47 -17.60 26.10
C LEU A 189 12.16 -18.39 25.95
N TRP A 190 11.35 -18.04 24.95
CA TRP A 190 10.48 -18.91 24.15
C TRP A 190 9.30 -19.71 24.77
N VAL A 191 8.16 -19.59 24.08
CA VAL A 191 7.39 -20.77 23.62
C VAL A 191 7.24 -20.64 22.09
N SER A 192 8.18 -21.23 21.33
CA SER A 192 8.03 -21.41 19.88
C SER A 192 7.97 -22.90 19.56
N PRO A 193 7.31 -23.30 18.46
CA PRO A 193 7.27 -24.70 18.03
C PRO A 193 8.68 -25.32 17.97
N PHE A 194 9.66 -24.55 17.48
CA PHE A 194 11.04 -25.00 17.34
C PHE A 194 11.72 -25.41 18.66
N VAL A 195 11.52 -24.64 19.74
CA VAL A 195 12.11 -24.98 21.05
C VAL A 195 11.45 -26.21 21.65
N LEU A 196 10.14 -26.36 21.45
CA LEU A 196 9.38 -27.52 21.94
C LEU A 196 9.66 -28.81 21.14
N GLU A 197 10.11 -28.68 19.90
CA GLU A 197 10.52 -29.80 19.04
C GLU A 197 11.96 -30.30 19.30
N ARG A 198 12.68 -29.66 20.24
CA ARG A 198 14.05 -30.01 20.64
C ARG A 198 14.09 -30.44 22.11
N PRO A 199 13.77 -31.72 22.42
CA PRO A 199 13.85 -32.25 23.78
C PRO A 199 15.24 -32.06 24.40
N ASP A 200 16.28 -32.12 23.56
CA ASP A 200 17.68 -31.87 23.90
C ASP A 200 17.96 -30.46 24.46
N LEU A 201 17.22 -29.46 23.97
CA LEU A 201 17.34 -28.09 24.49
C LEU A 201 16.53 -27.89 25.76
N ALA A 202 15.37 -28.54 25.88
CA ALA A 202 14.50 -28.46 27.06
C ALA A 202 15.11 -29.13 28.29
N GLU A 203 15.93 -30.18 28.10
CA GLU A 203 16.65 -30.90 29.16
C GLU A 203 17.93 -30.18 29.62
N SER A 204 18.34 -29.09 28.94
CA SER A 204 19.50 -28.29 29.38
C SER A 204 19.22 -27.59 30.71
N PRO A 205 20.07 -27.74 31.74
CA PRO A 205 19.89 -27.10 33.04
C PRO A 205 19.75 -25.57 32.97
N ASP A 206 20.46 -24.94 32.03
CA ASP A 206 20.43 -23.49 31.80
C ASP A 206 19.11 -23.02 31.18
N VAL A 207 18.48 -23.86 30.35
CA VAL A 207 17.19 -23.57 29.70
C VAL A 207 16.05 -23.83 30.67
N ALA A 208 16.09 -24.96 31.39
CA ALA A 208 15.09 -25.31 32.39
C ALA A 208 15.06 -24.29 33.55
N SER A 209 16.22 -23.81 34.02
CA SER A 209 16.30 -22.78 35.06
C SER A 209 15.76 -21.42 34.59
N ARG A 210 16.06 -21.01 33.36
CA ARG A 210 15.48 -19.79 32.75
C ARG A 210 13.96 -19.91 32.57
N LEU A 211 13.47 -21.06 32.12
CA LEU A 211 12.03 -21.31 31.98
C LEU A 211 11.31 -21.29 33.33
N ALA A 212 11.94 -21.82 34.39
CA ALA A 212 11.39 -21.73 35.74
C ALA A 212 11.35 -20.28 36.25
N GLN A 213 12.45 -19.53 36.07
CA GLN A 213 12.53 -18.12 36.46
C GLN A 213 11.52 -17.25 35.69
N GLU A 214 11.40 -17.43 34.37
CA GLU A 214 10.42 -16.70 33.55
C GLU A 214 8.99 -17.13 33.89
N SER A 215 8.73 -18.40 34.20
CA SER A 215 7.38 -18.87 34.61
C SER A 215 6.92 -18.25 35.92
N ASP A 216 7.83 -17.94 36.84
CA ASP A 216 7.54 -17.22 38.07
C ASP A 216 7.27 -15.73 37.81
N GLU A 217 7.94 -15.13 36.81
CA GLU A 217 7.75 -13.72 36.42
C GLU A 217 6.54 -13.49 35.49
N LEU A 218 6.17 -14.49 34.69
CA LEU A 218 5.16 -14.41 33.62
C LEU A 218 4.14 -15.55 33.74
N PRO A 219 3.02 -15.34 34.48
CA PRO A 219 2.09 -16.41 34.89
C PRO A 219 1.34 -17.09 33.74
N TYR A 220 1.42 -16.58 32.51
CA TYR A 220 0.79 -17.16 31.31
C TYR A 220 1.68 -18.15 30.56
N ILE A 221 2.98 -18.28 30.91
CA ILE A 221 3.92 -19.16 30.19
C ILE A 221 3.48 -20.63 30.24
N GLY A 222 3.02 -21.11 31.40
CA GLY A 222 2.50 -22.47 31.52
C GLY A 222 1.33 -22.74 30.58
N ALA A 223 0.37 -21.81 30.54
CA ALA A 223 -0.79 -21.91 29.64
C ALA A 223 -0.39 -21.78 28.15
N ALA A 224 0.64 -20.98 27.83
CA ALA A 224 1.17 -20.88 26.48
C ALA A 224 1.85 -22.20 26.04
N ARG A 225 2.62 -22.83 26.92
CA ARG A 225 3.25 -24.14 26.67
C ARG A 225 2.20 -25.22 26.41
N ASP A 226 1.18 -25.28 27.27
CA ASP A 226 0.10 -26.27 27.14
C ASP A 226 -0.71 -26.04 25.84
N LEU A 227 -0.93 -24.78 25.46
CA LEU A 227 -1.53 -24.42 24.17
C LEU A 227 -0.67 -24.87 22.98
N HIS A 228 0.65 -24.67 23.03
CA HIS A 228 1.54 -25.16 21.98
C HIS A 228 1.54 -26.69 21.87
N ALA A 229 1.46 -27.41 23.00
CA ALA A 229 1.35 -28.87 23.02
C ALA A 229 0.04 -29.33 22.37
N ALA A 230 -1.09 -28.68 22.69
CA ALA A 230 -2.38 -28.98 22.08
C ALA A 230 -2.42 -28.65 20.58
N LEU A 231 -1.78 -27.55 20.16
CA LEU A 231 -1.60 -27.22 18.74
C LEU A 231 -0.79 -28.31 18.03
N ARG A 232 0.31 -28.77 18.62
CA ARG A 232 1.13 -29.86 18.06
C ARG A 232 0.32 -31.14 17.90
N ALA A 233 -0.40 -31.58 18.94
CA ALA A 233 -1.25 -32.77 18.87
C ALA A 233 -2.29 -32.65 17.74
N THR A 234 -2.93 -31.48 17.61
CA THR A 234 -3.93 -31.24 16.55
C THR A 234 -3.32 -31.24 15.15
N ILE A 235 -2.14 -30.64 14.97
CA ILE A 235 -1.50 -30.45 13.66
C ILE A 235 -0.76 -31.69 13.18
N VAL A 236 -0.04 -32.37 14.09
CA VAL A 236 0.85 -33.49 13.77
C VAL A 236 0.11 -34.82 13.89
N GLU A 237 -0.67 -35.01 14.95
CA GLU A 237 -1.32 -36.29 15.25
C GLU A 237 -2.76 -36.36 14.71
N GLY A 238 -3.34 -35.22 14.29
CA GLY A 238 -4.69 -35.14 13.75
C GLY A 238 -5.81 -35.29 14.79
N ASN A 239 -5.47 -35.29 16.08
CA ASN A 239 -6.37 -35.53 17.20
C ASN A 239 -6.40 -34.32 18.14
N GLY A 240 -7.46 -34.18 18.95
CA GLY A 240 -7.44 -33.23 20.08
C GLY A 240 -7.97 -31.82 19.82
N GLY A 241 -8.89 -31.63 18.86
CA GLY A 241 -9.54 -30.33 18.64
C GLY A 241 -10.30 -29.76 19.85
N GLU A 242 -10.90 -30.63 20.68
CA GLU A 242 -11.57 -30.22 21.92
C GLU A 242 -10.56 -29.80 22.99
N GLU A 243 -9.47 -30.56 23.15
CA GLU A 243 -8.35 -30.22 24.04
C GLU A 243 -7.72 -28.88 23.63
N LEU A 244 -7.49 -28.66 22.33
CA LEU A 244 -7.01 -27.39 21.80
C LEU A 244 -7.90 -26.22 22.20
N ARG A 245 -9.22 -26.38 22.11
CA ARG A 245 -10.17 -25.35 22.54
C ARG A 245 -10.06 -25.09 24.04
N GLN A 246 -9.96 -26.14 24.86
CA GLN A 246 -9.83 -26.00 26.31
C GLN A 246 -8.54 -25.27 26.69
N GLN A 247 -7.40 -25.65 26.11
CA GLN A 247 -6.11 -25.02 26.39
C GLN A 247 -6.05 -23.58 25.87
N PHE A 248 -6.68 -23.29 24.73
CA PHE A 248 -6.79 -21.92 24.23
C PHE A 248 -7.61 -21.02 25.16
N GLU A 249 -8.73 -21.49 25.72
CA GLU A 249 -9.50 -20.71 26.69
C GLU A 249 -8.75 -20.49 28.01
N LYS A 250 -7.99 -21.49 28.49
CA LYS A 250 -7.10 -21.33 29.65
C LYS A 250 -6.03 -20.27 29.40
N PHE A 251 -5.35 -20.33 28.25
CA PHE A 251 -4.38 -19.32 27.84
C PHE A 251 -5.03 -17.94 27.75
N ARG A 252 -6.17 -17.83 27.08
CA ARG A 252 -6.92 -16.57 26.94
C ARG A 252 -7.31 -15.96 28.28
N ALA A 253 -7.68 -16.78 29.27
CA ALA A 253 -7.98 -16.33 30.62
C ALA A 253 -6.72 -15.76 31.30
N SER A 254 -5.56 -16.41 31.12
CA SER A 254 -4.30 -15.98 31.74
C SER A 254 -3.75 -14.65 31.21
N VAL A 255 -4.05 -14.30 29.95
CA VAL A 255 -3.53 -13.08 29.31
C VAL A 255 -4.52 -11.92 29.24
N ARG A 256 -5.77 -12.12 29.70
CA ARG A 256 -6.87 -11.16 29.52
C ARG A 256 -6.55 -9.77 30.09
N ASP A 257 -5.88 -9.73 31.23
CA ASP A 257 -5.62 -8.50 31.98
C ASP A 257 -4.20 -7.95 31.77
N LEU A 258 -3.41 -8.55 30.87
CA LEU A 258 -2.06 -8.11 30.56
C LEU A 258 -2.08 -6.84 29.69
N PRO A 259 -1.47 -5.72 30.13
CA PRO A 259 -1.43 -4.47 29.36
C PRO A 259 -0.69 -4.60 28.01
N SER A 260 0.24 -5.55 27.92
CA SER A 260 1.08 -5.82 26.74
C SER A 260 0.42 -6.78 25.73
N TYR A 261 -0.69 -7.44 26.10
CA TYR A 261 -1.45 -8.27 25.18
C TYR A 261 -2.41 -7.41 24.34
N MET A 262 -2.51 -7.73 23.04
CA MET A 262 -3.35 -6.95 22.13
C MET A 262 -4.83 -6.98 22.60
N PRO A 263 -5.45 -5.82 22.87
CA PRO A 263 -6.85 -5.73 23.26
C PRO A 263 -7.78 -6.44 22.29
N ARG A 264 -8.87 -7.03 22.82
CA ARG A 264 -9.82 -7.83 22.02
C ARG A 264 -10.44 -7.03 20.87
N ASP A 265 -10.70 -5.74 21.07
CA ASP A 265 -11.22 -4.84 20.05
C ASP A 265 -10.21 -4.59 18.93
N LEU A 266 -8.93 -4.39 19.26
CA LEU A 266 -7.87 -4.23 18.26
C LEU A 266 -7.62 -5.53 17.48
N LEU A 267 -7.64 -6.67 18.17
CA LEU A 267 -7.54 -7.98 17.52
C LEU A 267 -8.75 -8.24 16.59
N ALA A 268 -9.96 -7.86 17.02
CA ALA A 268 -11.16 -7.92 16.21
C ALA A 268 -11.05 -7.04 14.95
N LEU A 269 -10.46 -5.85 15.12
CA LEU A 269 -10.24 -4.90 14.06
C LEU A 269 -9.19 -5.38 13.05
N ASP A 270 -8.10 -5.99 13.52
CA ASP A 270 -7.06 -6.59 12.69
C ASP A 270 -7.64 -7.72 11.83
N TYR A 271 -8.38 -8.63 12.47
CA TYR A 271 -9.08 -9.72 11.76
C TYR A 271 -10.06 -9.18 10.72
N PHE A 272 -10.86 -8.16 11.08
CA PHE A 272 -11.78 -7.51 10.16
C PHE A 272 -11.03 -6.89 8.96
N ASN A 273 -9.93 -6.17 9.21
CA ASN A 273 -9.11 -5.55 8.18
C ASN A 273 -8.60 -6.58 7.16
N THR A 274 -8.09 -7.70 7.67
CA THR A 274 -7.54 -8.80 6.88
C THR A 274 -8.63 -9.47 6.04
N ARG A 275 -9.83 -9.70 6.60
CA ARG A 275 -10.91 -10.32 5.81
C ARG A 275 -11.58 -9.35 4.83
N PHE A 276 -11.69 -8.08 5.21
CA PHE A 276 -12.47 -7.09 4.48
C PHE A 276 -11.66 -6.40 3.38
N HIS A 277 -10.35 -6.23 3.56
CA HIS A 277 -9.44 -5.54 2.63
C HIS A 277 -10.01 -4.22 2.07
N PRO A 278 -10.22 -3.19 2.92
CA PRO A 278 -10.92 -1.96 2.52
C PRO A 278 -10.28 -1.26 1.32
N PHE A 279 -8.95 -1.17 1.27
CA PHE A 279 -8.23 -0.51 0.18
C PHE A 279 -8.31 -1.23 -1.17
N GLN A 280 -8.41 -2.57 -1.18
CA GLN A 280 -8.64 -3.33 -2.41
C GLN A 280 -10.05 -3.11 -2.93
N LYS A 281 -11.04 -3.12 -2.03
CA LYS A 281 -12.44 -2.83 -2.38
C LYS A 281 -12.62 -1.39 -2.87
N ALA A 282 -11.90 -0.43 -2.28
CA ALA A 282 -11.88 0.94 -2.78
C ALA A 282 -11.37 1.03 -4.22
N ALA A 283 -10.32 0.28 -4.57
CA ALA A 283 -9.81 0.20 -5.94
C ALA A 283 -10.88 -0.32 -6.92
N TRP A 284 -11.59 -1.39 -6.55
CA TRP A 284 -12.68 -1.93 -7.37
C TRP A 284 -13.87 -0.97 -7.47
N ALA A 285 -14.23 -0.29 -6.38
CA ALA A 285 -15.29 0.71 -6.38
C ALA A 285 -14.95 1.90 -7.32
N TYR A 286 -13.69 2.33 -7.37
CA TYR A 286 -13.23 3.31 -8.37
C TYR A 286 -13.29 2.78 -9.80
N ALA A 287 -12.89 1.52 -10.03
CA ALA A 287 -12.97 0.91 -11.35
C ALA A 287 -14.42 0.86 -11.85
N ILE A 288 -15.36 0.45 -10.98
CA ILE A 288 -16.80 0.44 -11.27
C ILE A 288 -17.27 1.87 -11.57
N ALA A 289 -16.92 2.84 -10.71
CA ALA A 289 -17.28 4.24 -10.92
C ALA A 289 -16.80 4.75 -12.29
N PHE A 290 -15.55 4.45 -12.65
CA PHE A 290 -14.97 4.86 -13.93
C PHE A 290 -15.72 4.25 -15.12
N VAL A 291 -15.99 2.95 -15.09
CA VAL A 291 -16.76 2.27 -16.17
C VAL A 291 -18.16 2.87 -16.31
N PHE A 292 -18.86 3.13 -15.20
CA PHE A 292 -20.19 3.73 -15.26
C PHE A 292 -20.17 5.19 -15.71
N PHE A 293 -19.12 5.96 -15.40
CA PHE A 293 -18.93 7.28 -16.00
C PHE A 293 -18.70 7.20 -17.52
N LEU A 294 -17.92 6.22 -18.01
CA LEU A 294 -17.77 5.99 -19.46
C LEU A 294 -19.11 5.66 -20.11
N VAL A 295 -19.92 4.79 -19.49
CA VAL A 295 -21.27 4.45 -19.97
C VAL A 295 -22.18 5.69 -19.97
N TYR A 296 -22.13 6.49 -18.92
CA TYR A 296 -22.87 7.75 -18.82
C TYR A 296 -22.52 8.70 -19.99
N PHE A 297 -21.24 8.90 -20.27
CA PHE A 297 -20.79 9.78 -21.36
C PHE A 297 -21.07 9.22 -22.74
N TRP A 298 -20.89 7.91 -22.94
CA TRP A 298 -21.22 7.25 -24.19
C TRP A 298 -22.71 7.39 -24.52
N ARG A 299 -23.59 7.21 -23.51
CA ARG A 299 -25.03 7.46 -23.69
C ARG A 299 -25.32 8.92 -23.99
N ALA A 300 -24.72 9.85 -23.24
CA ALA A 300 -24.89 11.28 -23.47
C ALA A 300 -24.50 11.69 -24.90
N SER A 301 -23.43 11.10 -25.46
CA SER A 301 -23.00 11.36 -26.85
C SER A 301 -23.97 10.83 -27.91
N ARG A 302 -24.76 9.78 -27.61
CA ARG A 302 -25.71 9.17 -28.56
C ARG A 302 -27.09 9.82 -28.54
N SER A 303 -27.48 10.41 -27.40
CA SER A 303 -28.75 11.12 -27.27
C SER A 303 -28.77 12.52 -27.91
N GLY A 304 -27.65 12.99 -28.47
CA GLY A 304 -27.58 14.21 -29.27
C GLY A 304 -28.07 13.99 -30.70
N ALA A 305 -29.39 14.05 -30.92
CA ALA A 305 -30.00 14.13 -32.24
C ALA A 305 -29.99 15.58 -32.78
N ALA A 306 -29.79 15.69 -34.10
CA ALA A 306 -29.91 16.85 -35.00
C ALA A 306 -28.92 18.03 -34.83
N SER A 307 -28.16 18.27 -35.91
CA SER A 307 -27.44 19.51 -36.18
C SER A 307 -28.40 20.72 -36.13
N PRO A 308 -28.12 21.79 -35.37
CA PRO A 308 -28.78 23.06 -35.60
C PRO A 308 -28.26 23.64 -36.91
N GLU A 309 -29.15 24.04 -37.81
CA GLU A 309 -28.80 24.88 -38.97
C GLU A 309 -27.99 26.10 -38.49
N PRO A 310 -27.00 26.54 -39.29
CA PRO A 310 -26.29 27.78 -38.97
C PRO A 310 -27.30 28.94 -38.92
N PRO A 311 -27.17 29.87 -37.95
CA PRO A 311 -28.07 31.01 -37.88
C PRO A 311 -27.98 31.81 -39.17
N ALA A 312 -29.16 32.17 -39.71
CA ALA A 312 -29.27 33.03 -40.89
C ALA A 312 -28.42 34.29 -40.69
N SER A 313 -27.60 34.59 -41.69
CA SER A 313 -26.78 35.79 -41.78
C SER A 313 -27.69 37.03 -41.72
N ASN A 314 -27.73 37.71 -40.58
CA ASN A 314 -28.22 39.08 -40.51
C ASN A 314 -27.19 39.98 -41.18
N GLU A 315 -27.38 40.21 -42.48
CA GLU A 315 -26.86 41.38 -43.18
C GLU A 315 -27.53 42.63 -42.59
N GLY A 316 -26.75 43.56 -42.03
CA GLY A 316 -27.29 44.85 -41.62
C GLY A 316 -26.43 45.63 -40.62
N MET A 317 -25.67 46.58 -41.16
CA MET A 317 -25.18 47.83 -40.54
C MET A 317 -23.74 47.91 -39.98
N PRO A 318 -23.12 49.11 -40.07
CA PRO A 318 -21.84 49.29 -40.77
C PRO A 318 -20.60 49.39 -39.88
N GLN A 319 -19.46 49.10 -40.52
CA GLN A 319 -18.11 49.30 -40.02
C GLN A 319 -17.80 50.78 -39.82
N GLU A 320 -17.34 51.15 -38.62
CA GLU A 320 -16.46 52.30 -38.44
C GLU A 320 -15.39 51.94 -37.42
N ALA A 321 -14.14 51.91 -37.88
CA ALA A 321 -12.95 51.62 -37.09
C ALA A 321 -12.35 52.92 -36.58
N ALA A 322 -12.23 53.07 -35.26
CA ALA A 322 -11.43 54.13 -34.64
C ALA A 322 -10.11 53.54 -34.08
N PRO A 323 -8.99 54.28 -34.11
CA PRO A 323 -7.67 53.74 -33.79
C PRO A 323 -7.43 53.66 -32.28
N VAL A 324 -6.80 52.58 -31.83
CA VAL A 324 -6.40 52.37 -30.43
C VAL A 324 -4.93 52.77 -30.25
N GLU A 325 -4.68 53.86 -29.51
CA GLU A 325 -3.36 54.20 -28.96
C GLU A 325 -3.01 53.32 -27.74
N PRO A 326 -1.71 53.06 -27.46
CA PRO A 326 -1.31 52.17 -26.38
C PRO A 326 -1.05 52.94 -25.07
N THR A 327 -1.84 52.67 -24.02
CA THR A 327 -1.53 53.12 -22.65
C THR A 327 -1.65 51.99 -21.61
N GLN A 328 -0.47 51.65 -21.06
CA GLN A 328 -0.09 51.12 -19.73
C GLN A 328 -0.88 50.00 -19.00
N PRO A 329 -0.17 49.13 -18.23
CA PRO A 329 -0.72 47.91 -17.68
C PRO A 329 -1.46 48.18 -16.35
N HIS A 330 -2.77 48.36 -16.41
CA HIS A 330 -3.61 48.23 -15.22
C HIS A 330 -3.96 46.76 -14.97
N VAL A 331 -3.65 46.32 -13.74
CA VAL A 331 -4.02 45.03 -13.14
C VAL A 331 -5.50 44.75 -13.39
N ARG A 332 -5.79 43.87 -14.34
CA ARG A 332 -7.15 43.37 -14.57
C ARG A 332 -7.43 42.30 -13.53
N ALA A 333 -7.82 42.73 -12.33
CA ALA A 333 -8.59 41.89 -11.43
C ALA A 333 -9.75 41.28 -12.24
N LEU A 334 -10.05 39.99 -12.01
CA LEU A 334 -11.21 39.31 -12.59
C LEU A 334 -12.41 40.26 -12.44
N THR A 335 -12.89 40.79 -13.56
CA THR A 335 -13.91 41.85 -13.55
C THR A 335 -15.20 41.29 -12.92
N PRO A 336 -16.06 42.13 -12.32
CA PRO A 336 -17.42 41.74 -11.98
C PRO A 336 -18.17 41.13 -13.18
N ALA A 337 -17.78 41.50 -14.40
CA ALA A 337 -18.24 40.90 -15.65
C ALA A 337 -17.80 39.43 -15.84
N SER A 338 -16.70 38.96 -15.25
CA SER A 338 -16.28 37.55 -15.28
C SER A 338 -17.02 36.70 -14.24
N GLU A 339 -17.38 37.27 -13.08
CA GLU A 339 -18.31 36.65 -12.12
C GLU A 339 -19.75 36.68 -12.62
N ALA A 340 -20.16 37.75 -13.30
CA ALA A 340 -21.45 37.89 -13.99
C ALA A 340 -21.54 36.95 -15.21
N LEU A 341 -20.47 36.80 -16.01
CA LEU A 341 -20.41 35.76 -17.04
C LEU A 341 -20.41 34.38 -16.42
N LEU A 342 -19.80 34.16 -15.24
CA LEU A 342 -19.90 32.88 -14.57
C LEU A 342 -21.33 32.61 -14.11
N THR A 343 -22.10 33.62 -13.69
CA THR A 343 -23.51 33.47 -13.29
C THR A 343 -24.45 33.36 -14.50
N GLU A 344 -24.26 34.12 -15.57
CA GLU A 344 -25.02 34.04 -16.82
C GLU A 344 -24.64 32.84 -17.68
N THR A 345 -23.38 32.38 -17.68
CA THR A 345 -22.99 31.10 -18.30
C THR A 345 -23.43 29.93 -17.43
N THR A 346 -23.44 30.08 -16.11
CA THR A 346 -24.10 29.12 -15.21
C THR A 346 -25.60 29.06 -15.48
N GLN A 347 -26.26 30.19 -15.76
CA GLN A 347 -27.70 30.28 -16.03
C GLN A 347 -28.12 29.89 -17.47
N SER A 348 -27.36 30.25 -18.50
CA SER A 348 -27.66 29.91 -19.91
C SER A 348 -27.23 28.50 -20.30
N VAL A 349 -26.34 27.86 -19.52
CA VAL A 349 -26.01 26.43 -19.62
C VAL A 349 -26.99 25.56 -18.80
N HIS A 350 -28.07 26.13 -18.24
CA HIS A 350 -29.20 25.37 -17.67
C HIS A 350 -30.15 24.75 -18.71
N THR A 351 -29.73 24.65 -19.98
CA THR A 351 -30.40 23.72 -20.90
C THR A 351 -30.08 22.31 -20.44
N GLU A 352 -30.92 21.79 -19.53
CA GLU A 352 -31.06 20.37 -19.25
C GLU A 352 -31.30 19.66 -20.58
N ALA A 353 -30.22 19.20 -21.21
CA ALA A 353 -30.33 18.16 -22.21
C ALA A 353 -31.09 17.03 -21.51
N LYS A 354 -32.35 16.80 -21.90
CA LYS A 354 -33.23 15.77 -21.33
C LYS A 354 -32.49 14.44 -21.33
N GLN A 355 -31.81 14.14 -20.23
CA GLN A 355 -31.03 12.92 -20.13
C GLN A 355 -32.02 11.76 -20.09
N SER A 356 -31.74 10.70 -20.82
CA SER A 356 -32.52 9.47 -20.72
C SER A 356 -32.48 8.95 -19.26
N ALA A 357 -33.53 8.28 -18.81
CA ALA A 357 -33.56 7.66 -17.48
C ALA A 357 -32.34 6.75 -17.23
N ALA A 358 -31.86 6.08 -18.29
CA ALA A 358 -30.65 5.26 -18.28
C ALA A 358 -29.35 6.06 -18.06
N GLY A 359 -29.26 7.30 -18.56
CA GLY A 359 -28.12 8.20 -18.33
C GLY A 359 -28.04 8.65 -16.87
N ARG A 360 -29.18 9.09 -16.30
CA ARG A 360 -29.26 9.45 -14.88
C ARG A 360 -28.91 8.27 -13.98
N TRP A 361 -29.41 7.07 -14.29
CA TRP A 361 -29.08 5.86 -13.54
C TRP A 361 -27.57 5.54 -13.58
N ALA A 362 -26.93 5.63 -14.75
CA ALA A 362 -25.49 5.39 -14.89
C ALA A 362 -24.66 6.40 -14.06
N TYR A 363 -25.04 7.68 -14.07
CA TYR A 363 -24.42 8.71 -13.23
C TYR A 363 -24.58 8.40 -11.73
N THR A 364 -25.79 8.05 -11.29
CA THR A 364 -26.05 7.73 -9.88
C THR A 364 -25.23 6.53 -9.41
N VAL A 365 -25.16 5.46 -10.22
CA VAL A 365 -24.32 4.29 -9.90
C VAL A 365 -22.84 4.69 -9.82
N ALA A 366 -22.35 5.49 -10.76
CA ALA A 366 -20.96 5.98 -10.74
C ALA A 366 -20.66 6.83 -9.49
N PHE A 367 -21.58 7.73 -9.13
CA PHE A 367 -21.46 8.58 -7.94
C PHE A 367 -21.46 7.77 -6.66
N VAL A 368 -22.39 6.82 -6.50
CA VAL A 368 -22.47 5.93 -5.34
C VAL A 368 -21.23 5.05 -5.24
N ALA A 369 -20.73 4.51 -6.34
CA ALA A 369 -19.51 3.71 -6.36
C ALA A 369 -18.29 4.54 -5.92
N LYS A 370 -18.16 5.79 -6.38
CA LYS A 370 -17.10 6.71 -5.95
C LYS A 370 -17.21 7.07 -4.47
N LEU A 371 -18.42 7.38 -3.98
CA LEU A 371 -18.67 7.64 -2.57
C LEU A 371 -18.29 6.43 -1.71
N THR A 372 -18.68 5.23 -2.16
CA THR A 372 -18.28 3.97 -1.52
C THR A 372 -16.76 3.82 -1.49
N ALA A 373 -16.05 4.14 -2.58
CA ALA A 373 -14.60 4.12 -2.61
C ALA A 373 -13.98 5.06 -1.57
N ALA A 374 -14.48 6.29 -1.46
CA ALA A 374 -14.00 7.26 -0.47
C ALA A 374 -14.25 6.78 0.97
N LEU A 375 -15.44 6.26 1.26
CA LEU A 375 -15.78 5.69 2.58
C LEU A 375 -14.89 4.50 2.93
N LEU A 376 -14.60 3.62 1.97
CA LEU A 376 -13.71 2.48 2.16
C LEU A 376 -12.26 2.92 2.43
N LEU A 377 -11.78 3.99 1.76
CA LEU A 377 -10.46 4.56 2.05
C LEU A 377 -10.39 5.12 3.46
N ILE A 378 -11.39 5.91 3.88
CA ILE A 378 -11.45 6.48 5.23
C ILE A 378 -11.53 5.37 6.27
N LEU A 379 -12.39 4.37 6.06
CA LEU A 379 -12.49 3.20 6.93
C LEU A 379 -11.15 2.48 7.06
N GLY A 380 -10.46 2.22 5.95
CA GLY A 380 -9.15 1.60 5.96
C GLY A 380 -8.09 2.43 6.70
N LEU A 381 -8.11 3.75 6.54
CA LEU A 381 -7.19 4.67 7.23
C LEU A 381 -7.47 4.71 8.74
N VAL A 382 -8.74 4.74 9.15
CA VAL A 382 -9.16 4.69 10.56
C VAL A 382 -8.76 3.37 11.19
N ILE A 383 -8.98 2.25 10.49
CA ILE A 383 -8.55 0.93 10.96
C ILE A 383 -7.04 0.92 11.19
N ARG A 384 -6.25 1.39 10.21
CA ARG A 384 -4.79 1.47 10.36
C ARG A 384 -4.36 2.41 11.48
N TYR A 385 -5.02 3.55 11.65
CA TYR A 385 -4.76 4.46 12.77
C TYR A 385 -4.96 3.79 14.12
N ARG A 386 -6.08 3.06 14.29
CA ARG A 386 -6.40 2.33 15.52
C ARG A 386 -5.44 1.17 15.78
N LEU A 387 -5.09 0.40 14.75
CA LEU A 387 -4.13 -0.70 14.87
C LEU A 387 -2.73 -0.19 15.18
N GLY A 388 -2.25 0.82 14.45
CA GLY A 388 -0.89 1.35 14.59
C GLY A 388 -0.70 2.26 15.82
N GLY A 389 -1.77 2.76 16.42
CA GLY A 389 -1.72 3.80 17.46
C GLY A 389 -1.13 5.13 16.97
N ARG A 390 -1.07 5.33 15.64
CA ARG A 390 -0.35 6.42 14.98
C ARG A 390 -1.02 6.80 13.67
N MET A 391 -0.71 7.99 13.16
CA MET A 391 -1.13 8.38 11.80
C MET A 391 -0.54 7.41 10.76
N PRO A 392 -1.34 6.86 9.82
CA PRO A 392 -0.85 5.97 8.78
C PRO A 392 -0.20 6.79 7.65
N VAL A 393 1.01 7.28 7.89
CA VAL A 393 1.80 8.10 6.96
C VAL A 393 3.28 7.72 6.92
N SER A 394 3.67 6.58 7.49
CA SER A 394 5.09 6.27 7.77
C SER A 394 5.83 5.62 6.60
N ASN A 395 5.12 4.97 5.68
CA ASN A 395 5.70 4.28 4.54
C ASN A 395 4.98 4.64 3.24
N LEU A 396 5.53 4.22 2.09
CA LEU A 396 4.99 4.56 0.78
C LEU A 396 3.55 4.08 0.56
N TYR A 397 3.20 2.91 1.07
CA TYR A 397 1.86 2.37 0.93
C TYR A 397 0.85 3.23 1.73
N GLU A 398 1.18 3.54 2.98
CA GLU A 398 0.41 4.40 3.86
C GLU A 398 0.25 5.80 3.25
N SER A 399 1.33 6.39 2.73
CA SER A 399 1.29 7.73 2.14
C SER A 399 0.45 7.79 0.86
N ILE A 400 0.51 6.78 -0.03
CA ILE A 400 -0.36 6.73 -1.23
C ILE A 400 -1.82 6.58 -0.81
N THR A 401 -2.14 5.67 0.12
CA THR A 401 -3.53 5.45 0.57
C THR A 401 -4.10 6.68 1.26
N PHE A 402 -3.31 7.38 2.07
CA PHE A 402 -3.70 8.64 2.70
C PHE A 402 -3.93 9.75 1.67
N THR A 403 -2.99 9.94 0.73
CA THR A 403 -3.12 10.91 -0.37
C THR A 403 -4.37 10.65 -1.20
N MET A 404 -4.69 9.38 -1.48
CA MET A 404 -5.92 9.02 -2.19
C MET A 404 -7.18 9.29 -1.37
N GLY A 405 -7.12 9.16 -0.04
CA GLY A 405 -8.21 9.59 0.84
C GLY A 405 -8.49 11.10 0.72
N ALA A 406 -7.44 11.92 0.79
CA ALA A 406 -7.57 13.38 0.62
C ALA A 406 -8.06 13.76 -0.79
N PHE A 407 -7.49 13.14 -1.83
CA PHE A 407 -7.91 13.31 -3.22
C PHE A 407 -9.38 12.93 -3.45
N ALA A 408 -9.84 11.82 -2.84
CA ALA A 408 -11.22 11.37 -2.91
C ALA A 408 -12.20 12.39 -2.33
N LEU A 409 -11.87 12.93 -1.14
CA LEU A 409 -12.67 13.93 -0.45
C LEU A 409 -12.78 15.22 -1.25
N LEU A 410 -11.64 15.75 -1.72
CA LEU A 410 -11.62 16.93 -2.59
C LEU A 410 -12.42 16.69 -3.88
N GLY A 411 -12.21 15.56 -4.54
CA GLY A 411 -12.95 15.16 -5.75
C GLY A 411 -14.45 14.96 -5.54
N LEU A 412 -14.89 14.62 -4.32
CA LEU A 412 -16.32 14.57 -3.96
C LEU A 412 -16.89 15.98 -3.78
N VAL A 413 -16.18 16.88 -3.12
CA VAL A 413 -16.61 18.29 -2.96
C VAL A 413 -16.79 18.95 -4.32
N PHE A 414 -15.82 18.81 -5.23
CA PHE A 414 -15.93 19.38 -6.57
C PHE A 414 -17.04 18.75 -7.42
N GLU A 415 -17.26 17.43 -7.30
CA GLU A 415 -18.39 16.78 -7.98
C GLU A 415 -19.74 17.24 -7.42
N TRP A 416 -19.84 17.48 -6.11
CA TRP A 416 -21.06 17.97 -5.48
C TRP A 416 -21.43 19.37 -5.96
N VAL A 417 -20.43 20.22 -6.21
CA VAL A 417 -20.61 21.57 -6.77
C VAL A 417 -20.92 21.53 -8.26
N THR A 418 -20.26 20.68 -9.04
CA THR A 418 -20.42 20.66 -10.51
C THR A 418 -21.57 19.81 -11.03
N ARG A 419 -21.86 18.67 -10.39
CA ARG A 419 -22.88 17.66 -10.77
C ARG A 419 -22.88 17.22 -12.24
N ARG A 420 -21.72 17.22 -12.89
CA ARG A 420 -21.59 16.93 -14.34
C ARG A 420 -20.86 15.61 -14.66
N GLY A 421 -20.22 14.97 -13.68
CA GLY A 421 -19.60 13.64 -13.81
C GLY A 421 -18.15 13.59 -14.31
N TRP A 422 -17.63 14.63 -14.97
CA TRP A 422 -16.26 14.64 -15.52
C TRP A 422 -15.19 14.63 -14.46
N VAL A 423 -15.41 15.42 -13.41
CA VAL A 423 -14.58 15.42 -12.22
C VAL A 423 -14.61 14.02 -11.62
N GLY A 424 -15.79 13.43 -11.47
CA GLY A 424 -16.00 12.06 -11.04
C GLY A 424 -15.23 11.03 -11.87
N ALA A 425 -15.23 11.14 -13.20
CA ALA A 425 -14.53 10.21 -14.08
C ALA A 425 -13.00 10.32 -13.96
N GLY A 426 -12.47 11.53 -13.95
CA GLY A 426 -11.03 11.77 -13.75
C GLY A 426 -10.55 11.30 -12.37
N VAL A 427 -11.33 11.59 -11.33
CA VAL A 427 -11.09 11.12 -9.96
C VAL A 427 -11.16 9.61 -9.86
N ALA A 428 -12.14 8.97 -10.52
CA ALA A 428 -12.27 7.53 -10.53
C ALA A 428 -11.09 6.84 -11.24
N LEU A 429 -10.63 7.38 -12.37
CA LEU A 429 -9.47 6.84 -13.09
C LEU A 429 -8.17 6.98 -12.28
N ALA A 430 -7.88 8.19 -11.80
CA ALA A 430 -6.66 8.45 -11.03
C ALA A 430 -6.66 7.69 -9.69
N GLY A 431 -7.81 7.64 -9.00
CA GLY A 431 -8.01 6.88 -7.78
C GLY A 431 -7.83 5.37 -8.00
N TRP A 432 -8.38 4.83 -9.10
CA TRP A 432 -8.16 3.43 -9.46
C TRP A 432 -6.69 3.12 -9.74
N ALA A 433 -6.03 3.92 -10.59
CA ALA A 433 -4.63 3.72 -10.96
C ALA A 433 -3.68 3.77 -9.74
N CYS A 434 -3.84 4.77 -8.87
CA CYS A 434 -3.02 4.89 -7.66
C CYS A 434 -3.29 3.78 -6.66
N MET A 435 -4.54 3.31 -6.53
CA MET A 435 -4.87 2.19 -5.66
C MET A 435 -4.41 0.84 -6.22
N LEU A 436 -4.39 0.66 -7.54
CA LEU A 436 -3.74 -0.48 -8.16
C LEU A 436 -2.24 -0.50 -7.85
N MET A 437 -1.57 0.65 -7.92
CA MET A 437 -0.16 0.79 -7.55
C MET A 437 0.07 0.50 -6.06
N ALA A 438 -0.73 1.07 -5.16
CA ALA A 438 -0.61 0.77 -3.72
C ALA A 438 -0.81 -0.74 -3.45
N ASN A 439 -1.80 -1.35 -4.11
CA ASN A 439 -2.08 -2.78 -3.98
C ASN A 439 -1.09 -3.68 -4.75
N SER A 440 -0.08 -3.12 -5.43
CA SER A 440 1.02 -3.89 -6.04
C SER A 440 2.34 -3.78 -5.26
N LEU A 441 2.44 -2.89 -4.27
CA LEU A 441 3.63 -2.73 -3.42
C LEU A 441 3.98 -4.01 -2.63
N PRO A 442 5.25 -4.22 -2.21
CA PRO A 442 5.62 -5.39 -1.42
C PRO A 442 4.78 -5.58 -0.14
N LEU A 443 4.60 -6.82 0.29
CA LEU A 443 3.77 -7.16 1.46
C LEU A 443 4.25 -6.49 2.75
N HIS A 444 5.56 -6.40 2.98
CA HIS A 444 6.13 -5.74 4.16
C HIS A 444 5.64 -4.28 4.28
N MET A 445 5.60 -3.53 3.17
CA MET A 445 5.10 -2.15 3.19
C MET A 445 3.60 -2.04 3.50
N ARG A 446 2.83 -3.11 3.29
CA ARG A 446 1.38 -3.12 3.57
C ARG A 446 1.08 -3.52 5.02
N LYS A 447 2.06 -4.05 5.76
CA LYS A 447 1.88 -4.39 7.18
C LYS A 447 1.81 -3.12 8.01
N VAL A 448 1.13 -3.20 9.16
CA VAL A 448 1.25 -2.19 10.21
C VAL A 448 2.45 -2.59 11.06
N GLU A 449 3.45 -1.72 11.09
CA GLU A 449 4.71 -1.92 11.82
C GLU A 449 4.95 -0.75 12.80
N PRO A 450 5.67 -1.01 13.91
CA PRO A 450 6.05 0.05 14.85
C PRO A 450 7.03 1.01 14.16
N LEU A 451 6.92 2.31 14.46
CA LEU A 451 7.87 3.25 13.88
C LEU A 451 9.24 3.10 14.55
N VAL A 452 10.28 3.37 13.77
CA VAL A 452 11.60 3.71 14.30
C VAL A 452 11.48 4.94 15.22
N ALA A 453 12.24 4.98 16.32
CA ALA A 453 12.07 5.99 17.38
C ALA A 453 12.09 7.44 16.85
N VAL A 454 12.93 7.74 15.86
CA VAL A 454 13.04 9.07 15.22
C VAL A 454 11.77 9.49 14.47
N LEU A 455 11.00 8.52 13.97
CA LEU A 455 9.74 8.79 13.26
C LEU A 455 8.55 8.94 14.23
N ASN A 456 8.71 8.60 15.51
CA ASN A 456 7.63 8.68 16.49
C ASN A 456 7.52 10.08 17.10
N SER A 457 7.10 11.06 16.29
CA SER A 457 6.94 12.46 16.70
C SER A 457 5.63 13.07 16.19
N VAL A 458 5.00 13.89 17.04
CA VAL A 458 3.77 14.64 16.69
C VAL A 458 4.04 15.62 15.54
N TRP A 459 5.23 16.22 15.49
CA TRP A 459 5.64 17.14 14.43
C TRP A 459 5.70 16.44 13.08
N LEU A 460 6.22 15.20 13.03
CA LEU A 460 6.25 14.42 11.80
C LEU A 460 4.85 14.12 11.29
N ASN A 461 3.92 13.78 12.19
CA ASN A 461 2.53 13.50 11.80
C ASN A 461 1.89 14.71 11.12
N TYR A 462 2.02 15.91 11.68
CA TYR A 462 1.47 17.12 11.07
C TYR A 462 2.20 17.53 9.78
N HIS A 463 3.53 17.39 9.75
CA HIS A 463 4.35 17.62 8.57
C HIS A 463 3.89 16.75 7.39
N VAL A 464 3.89 15.43 7.55
CA VAL A 464 3.60 14.51 6.46
C VAL A 464 2.14 14.61 6.05
N THR A 465 1.20 14.67 6.99
CA THR A 465 -0.24 14.74 6.64
C THR A 465 -0.59 16.00 5.85
N SER A 466 -0.06 17.17 6.21
CA SER A 466 -0.29 18.42 5.44
C SER A 466 0.27 18.33 4.02
N LEU A 467 1.46 17.74 3.84
CA LEU A 467 2.03 17.49 2.52
C LEU A 467 1.17 16.53 1.68
N LEU A 468 0.69 15.42 2.27
CA LEU A 468 -0.11 14.44 1.53
C LEU A 468 -1.48 15.00 1.12
N ILE A 469 -2.10 15.85 1.95
CA ILE A 469 -3.34 16.56 1.56
C ILE A 469 -3.04 17.54 0.41
N SER A 470 -1.92 18.27 0.49
CA SER A 470 -1.46 19.16 -0.59
C SER A 470 -1.28 18.40 -1.91
N TYR A 471 -0.62 17.24 -1.88
CA TYR A 471 -0.40 16.42 -3.07
C TYR A 471 -1.72 15.89 -3.66
N GLY A 472 -2.71 15.58 -2.81
CA GLY A 472 -4.07 15.26 -3.26
C GLY A 472 -4.71 16.42 -4.03
N ALA A 473 -4.56 17.66 -3.55
CA ALA A 473 -5.07 18.84 -4.26
C ALA A 473 -4.34 19.08 -5.60
N PHE A 474 -3.01 18.94 -5.63
CA PHE A 474 -2.24 19.08 -6.87
C PHE A 474 -2.54 17.98 -7.89
N LEU A 475 -2.78 16.74 -7.45
CA LEU A 475 -3.24 15.66 -8.32
C LEU A 475 -4.60 15.99 -8.93
N LEU A 476 -5.51 16.59 -8.17
CA LEU A 476 -6.80 17.05 -8.69
C LEU A 476 -6.64 18.18 -9.71
N ALA A 477 -5.75 19.14 -9.45
CA ALA A 477 -5.37 20.16 -10.43
C ALA A 477 -4.83 19.53 -11.73
N PHE A 478 -3.98 18.51 -11.61
CA PHE A 478 -3.44 17.78 -12.75
C PHE A 478 -4.52 17.04 -13.55
N VAL A 479 -5.50 16.41 -12.88
CA VAL A 479 -6.66 15.81 -13.56
C VAL A 479 -7.42 16.86 -14.36
N PHE A 480 -7.69 18.04 -13.79
CA PHE A 480 -8.33 19.13 -14.53
C PHE A 480 -7.47 19.65 -15.69
N ALA A 481 -6.16 19.72 -15.53
CA ALA A 481 -5.23 20.09 -16.59
C ALA A 481 -5.26 19.09 -17.77
N LEU A 482 -5.32 17.79 -17.49
CA LEU A 482 -5.49 16.78 -18.53
C LEU A 482 -6.82 16.94 -19.28
N LEU A 483 -7.92 17.17 -18.55
CA LEU A 483 -9.23 17.43 -19.16
C LEU A 483 -9.21 18.70 -20.02
N TYR A 484 -8.50 19.74 -19.58
CA TYR A 484 -8.32 20.97 -20.34
C TYR A 484 -7.61 20.69 -21.66
N LEU A 485 -6.51 19.93 -21.63
CA LEU A 485 -5.74 19.61 -22.85
C LEU A 485 -6.55 18.75 -23.82
N VAL A 486 -7.36 17.82 -23.33
CA VAL A 486 -8.28 17.04 -24.17
C VAL A 486 -9.28 17.97 -24.87
N GLN A 487 -9.84 18.94 -24.16
CA GLN A 487 -10.75 19.93 -24.73
C GLN A 487 -10.04 20.87 -25.71
N ASP A 488 -8.76 21.21 -25.45
CA ASP A 488 -7.95 22.10 -26.28
C ASP A 488 -7.50 21.45 -27.59
N ALA A 489 -7.22 20.15 -27.57
CA ALA A 489 -6.78 19.40 -28.75
C ALA A 489 -7.92 19.06 -29.73
N ARG A 490 -9.19 19.19 -29.31
CA ARG A 490 -10.35 18.88 -30.15
C ARG A 490 -10.74 20.08 -30.99
N ARG A 491 -11.01 19.85 -32.29
CA ARG A 491 -11.61 20.85 -33.19
C ARG A 491 -13.03 21.22 -32.76
N GLU A 492 -13.82 20.19 -32.44
CA GLU A 492 -15.17 20.34 -31.89
C GLU A 492 -15.13 20.11 -30.38
N PRO A 493 -15.49 21.10 -29.55
CA PRO A 493 -15.46 20.94 -28.10
C PRO A 493 -16.38 19.80 -27.69
N LEU A 494 -15.91 18.94 -26.79
CA LEU A 494 -16.78 17.93 -26.20
C LEU A 494 -17.81 18.67 -25.36
N ARG A 495 -19.05 18.78 -25.87
CA ARG A 495 -20.21 19.37 -25.17
C ARG A 495 -20.44 18.76 -23.79
N THR A 496 -19.95 17.54 -23.66
CA THR A 496 -20.05 16.74 -22.49
C THR A 496 -19.09 17.33 -21.43
N LEU A 497 -17.82 17.63 -21.75
CA LEU A 497 -16.84 18.26 -20.84
C LEU A 497 -17.16 19.73 -20.46
N PRO A 498 -16.68 20.23 -19.31
CA PRO A 498 -16.79 21.65 -18.97
C PRO A 498 -16.02 22.54 -19.97
N PRO A 499 -16.42 23.82 -20.10
CA PRO A 499 -15.64 24.81 -20.84
C PRO A 499 -14.20 24.92 -20.32
N LYS A 500 -13.28 25.27 -21.22
CA LYS A 500 -11.85 25.38 -20.91
C LYS A 500 -11.59 26.36 -19.76
N GLU A 501 -12.37 27.44 -19.72
CA GLU A 501 -12.32 28.51 -18.72
C GLU A 501 -12.69 27.98 -17.33
N THR A 502 -13.69 27.10 -17.27
CA THR A 502 -14.08 26.46 -16.00
C THR A 502 -12.97 25.55 -15.50
N LEU A 503 -12.36 24.73 -16.38
CA LEU A 503 -11.25 23.86 -16.01
C LEU A 503 -10.04 24.67 -15.53
N ASP A 504 -9.73 25.78 -16.21
CA ASP A 504 -8.65 26.69 -15.84
C ASP A 504 -8.87 27.32 -14.45
N VAL A 505 -10.10 27.73 -14.12
CA VAL A 505 -10.46 28.21 -12.77
C VAL A 505 -10.35 27.10 -11.73
N MET A 506 -10.76 25.87 -12.05
CA MET A 506 -10.68 24.73 -11.14
C MET A 506 -9.24 24.35 -10.79
N ILE A 507 -8.35 24.37 -11.78
CA ILE A 507 -6.91 24.19 -11.58
C ILE A 507 -6.39 25.22 -10.58
N TYR A 508 -6.71 26.50 -10.82
CA TYR A 508 -6.29 27.59 -9.94
C TYR A 508 -6.80 27.40 -8.50
N ARG A 509 -8.07 27.05 -8.31
CA ARG A 509 -8.66 26.77 -6.98
C ARG A 509 -7.99 25.60 -6.27
N CYS A 510 -7.63 24.54 -6.98
CA CYS A 510 -6.92 23.40 -6.40
C CYS A 510 -5.50 23.80 -5.97
N VAL A 511 -4.79 24.57 -6.78
CA VAL A 511 -3.45 25.07 -6.43
C VAL A 511 -3.50 26.02 -5.24
N GLN A 512 -4.54 26.87 -5.13
CA GLN A 512 -4.75 27.73 -3.97
C GLN A 512 -4.96 26.96 -2.66
N VAL A 513 -5.50 25.73 -2.72
CA VAL A 513 -5.61 24.86 -1.53
C VAL A 513 -4.30 24.12 -1.26
N GLY A 514 -3.65 23.59 -2.31
CA GLY A 514 -2.41 22.84 -2.16
C GLY A 514 -1.24 23.69 -1.66
N TRP A 515 -1.01 24.85 -2.25
CA TRP A 515 0.18 25.66 -1.96
C TRP A 515 0.32 26.10 -0.49
N PRO A 516 -0.72 26.57 0.22
CA PRO A 516 -0.64 26.85 1.65
C PRO A 516 -0.33 25.62 2.49
N LEU A 517 -0.92 24.46 2.14
CA LEU A 517 -0.67 23.19 2.83
C LEU A 517 0.76 22.68 2.58
N LEU A 518 1.29 22.85 1.38
CA LEU A 518 2.69 22.60 1.05
C LEU A 518 3.61 23.48 1.90
N THR A 519 3.30 24.77 2.00
CA THR A 519 4.07 25.75 2.78
C THR A 519 4.08 25.37 4.26
N LEU A 520 2.89 25.06 4.81
CA LEU A 520 2.75 24.57 6.18
C LEU A 520 3.53 23.27 6.40
N GLY A 521 3.45 22.34 5.45
CA GLY A 521 4.19 21.09 5.47
C GLY A 521 5.69 21.32 5.54
N ILE A 522 6.26 22.13 4.64
CA ILE A 522 7.71 22.44 4.64
C ILE A 522 8.12 23.08 5.97
N PHE A 523 7.34 24.04 6.49
CA PHE A 523 7.61 24.67 7.78
C PHE A 523 7.61 23.65 8.95
N LEU A 524 6.58 22.81 9.04
CA LEU A 524 6.50 21.76 10.08
C LEU A 524 7.61 20.72 9.93
N GLY A 525 8.07 20.47 8.70
CA GLY A 525 9.20 19.60 8.42
C GLY A 525 10.50 20.15 8.96
N ALA A 526 10.71 21.46 8.82
CA ALA A 526 11.88 22.13 9.38
C ALA A 526 11.88 22.07 10.93
N VAL A 527 10.71 22.26 11.57
CA VAL A 527 10.57 22.08 13.03
C VAL A 527 10.88 20.65 13.45
N TRP A 528 10.33 19.66 12.74
CA TRP A 528 10.63 18.25 13.03
C TRP A 528 12.12 17.93 12.83
N ALA A 529 12.75 18.40 11.75
CA ALA A 529 14.16 18.17 11.45
C ALA A 529 15.07 18.75 12.53
N ASP A 530 14.74 19.92 13.07
CA ASP A 530 15.47 20.52 14.20
C ASP A 530 15.39 19.62 15.44
N THR A 531 14.20 19.11 15.78
CA THR A 531 14.02 18.20 16.93
C THR A 531 14.66 16.83 16.74
N ALA A 532 14.72 16.32 15.49
CA ALA A 532 15.17 14.97 15.18
C ALA A 532 16.68 14.89 14.91
N TRP A 533 17.24 15.91 14.24
CA TRP A 533 18.61 15.92 13.73
C TRP A 533 19.44 17.09 14.24
N GLY A 534 18.87 17.96 15.09
CA GLY A 534 19.55 19.14 15.64
C GLY A 534 19.75 20.28 14.63
N ARG A 535 19.06 20.24 13.49
CA ARG A 535 19.10 21.29 12.46
C ARG A 535 17.81 21.33 11.65
N ALA A 536 17.28 22.53 11.40
CA ALA A 536 16.04 22.72 10.68
C ALA A 536 16.08 22.43 9.16
N TRP A 537 17.28 22.45 8.54
CA TRP A 537 17.44 22.22 7.10
C TRP A 537 18.85 21.71 6.80
N SER A 538 18.99 20.89 5.77
CA SER A 538 20.24 20.25 5.37
C SER A 538 20.51 20.17 3.88
N TRP A 539 19.67 20.80 3.05
CA TRP A 539 19.79 20.76 1.59
C TRP A 539 19.81 19.35 1.04
N ASP A 540 19.14 18.42 1.73
CA ASP A 540 19.01 17.07 1.25
C ASP A 540 18.18 17.07 -0.05
N PRO A 541 18.26 16.00 -0.87
CA PRO A 541 17.50 15.98 -2.12
C PRO A 541 15.98 16.17 -1.91
N LYS A 542 15.36 15.66 -0.83
CA LYS A 542 13.91 15.83 -0.63
C LYS A 542 13.55 17.25 -0.24
N GLU A 543 14.30 17.84 0.67
CA GLU A 543 14.22 19.23 1.09
C GLU A 543 14.39 20.17 -0.11
N THR A 544 15.43 19.93 -0.93
CA THR A 544 15.72 20.73 -2.13
C THR A 544 14.59 20.65 -3.15
N TRP A 545 14.11 19.44 -3.46
CA TRP A 545 13.00 19.25 -4.41
C TRP A 545 11.65 19.76 -3.86
N ALA A 546 11.43 19.71 -2.54
CA ALA A 546 10.28 20.34 -1.91
C ALA A 546 10.31 21.87 -2.09
N LEU A 547 11.48 22.51 -1.95
CA LEU A 547 11.65 23.93 -2.19
C LEU A 547 11.47 24.29 -3.68
N ILE A 548 12.00 23.49 -4.60
CA ILE A 548 11.77 23.66 -6.06
C ILE A 548 10.27 23.58 -6.38
N THR A 549 9.58 22.59 -5.82
CA THR A 549 8.13 22.41 -6.00
C THR A 549 7.35 23.62 -5.46
N TRP A 550 7.75 24.12 -4.29
CA TRP A 550 7.17 25.33 -3.72
C TRP A 550 7.35 26.53 -4.65
N PHE A 551 8.57 26.78 -5.14
CA PHE A 551 8.84 27.86 -6.10
C PHE A 551 8.05 27.70 -7.40
N ALA A 552 7.94 26.49 -7.95
CA ALA A 552 7.18 26.24 -9.18
C ALA A 552 5.71 26.66 -9.02
N TYR A 553 5.07 26.30 -7.91
CA TYR A 553 3.68 26.71 -7.64
C TYR A 553 3.56 28.18 -7.21
N THR A 554 4.55 28.74 -6.50
CA THR A 554 4.62 30.17 -6.20
C THR A 554 4.68 30.99 -7.49
N ILE A 555 5.54 30.61 -8.43
CA ILE A 555 5.66 31.25 -9.76
C ILE A 555 4.33 31.12 -10.51
N TYR A 556 3.74 29.92 -10.56
CA TYR A 556 2.41 29.75 -11.17
C TYR A 556 1.37 30.71 -10.58
N LEU A 557 1.25 30.78 -9.24
CA LEU A 557 0.30 31.66 -8.57
C LEU A 557 0.62 33.14 -8.83
N HIS A 558 1.89 33.52 -8.81
CA HIS A 558 2.34 34.89 -9.06
C HIS A 558 2.01 35.34 -10.49
N LEU A 559 2.32 34.50 -11.49
CA LEU A 559 1.99 34.77 -12.89
C LEU A 559 0.48 34.84 -13.11
N ARG A 560 -0.29 34.03 -12.38
CA ARG A 560 -1.76 34.06 -12.45
C ARG A 560 -2.34 35.33 -11.85
N MET A 561 -1.91 35.71 -10.64
CA MET A 561 -2.47 36.84 -9.89
C MET A 561 -2.01 38.19 -10.44
N ILE A 562 -0.74 38.31 -10.84
CA ILE A 562 -0.14 39.58 -11.25
C ILE A 562 -0.23 39.81 -12.75
N LEU A 563 0.15 38.79 -13.55
CA LEU A 563 0.20 38.92 -15.02
C LEU A 563 -1.06 38.39 -15.72
N GLY A 564 -2.07 37.94 -14.96
CA GLY A 564 -3.33 37.43 -15.52
C GLY A 564 -3.15 36.20 -16.42
N TRP A 565 -2.18 35.32 -16.11
CA TRP A 565 -1.96 34.11 -16.90
C TRP A 565 -3.17 33.17 -16.87
N THR A 566 -3.84 33.03 -18.00
CA THR A 566 -4.97 32.11 -18.22
C THR A 566 -4.73 31.19 -19.41
N GLY A 567 -5.57 30.16 -19.52
CA GLY A 567 -5.56 29.20 -20.63
C GLY A 567 -4.32 28.31 -20.66
N ARG A 568 -3.90 27.90 -21.87
CA ARG A 568 -2.91 26.80 -22.07
C ARG A 568 -1.59 27.02 -21.33
N ARG A 569 -1.07 28.25 -21.30
CA ARG A 569 0.19 28.58 -20.60
C ARG A 569 0.11 28.32 -19.08
N ALA A 570 -1.01 28.68 -18.46
CA ALA A 570 -1.22 28.47 -17.03
C ALA A 570 -1.40 26.98 -16.74
N VAL A 571 -2.16 26.28 -17.59
CA VAL A 571 -2.37 24.82 -17.48
C VAL A 571 -1.04 24.08 -17.55
N VAL A 572 -0.19 24.38 -18.53
CA VAL A 572 1.14 23.76 -18.65
C VAL A 572 2.00 24.07 -17.44
N ALA A 573 2.02 25.31 -16.95
CA ALA A 573 2.77 25.67 -15.74
C ALA A 573 2.30 24.86 -14.50
N SER A 574 0.98 24.63 -14.35
CA SER A 574 0.45 23.79 -13.27
C SER A 574 0.87 22.31 -13.39
N MET A 575 0.98 21.79 -14.62
CA MET A 575 1.44 20.42 -14.88
C MET A 575 2.93 20.28 -14.60
N VAL A 576 3.74 21.30 -14.93
CA VAL A 576 5.16 21.33 -14.57
C VAL A 576 5.31 21.31 -13.05
N GLY A 577 4.51 22.11 -12.32
CA GLY A 577 4.47 22.05 -10.85
C GLY A 577 4.14 20.65 -10.32
N PHE A 578 3.18 19.97 -10.94
CA PHE A 578 2.83 18.59 -10.55
C PHE A 578 3.94 17.58 -10.88
N ALA A 579 4.67 17.77 -11.98
CA ALA A 579 5.85 16.97 -12.26
C ALA A 579 6.92 17.12 -11.17
N MET A 580 7.10 18.32 -10.60
CA MET A 580 8.01 18.53 -9.46
C MET A 580 7.52 17.82 -8.19
N VAL A 581 6.20 17.75 -7.96
CA VAL A 581 5.62 16.93 -6.87
C VAL A 581 6.00 15.45 -7.06
N LEU A 582 5.88 14.91 -8.28
CA LEU A 582 6.26 13.52 -8.56
C LEU A 582 7.75 13.27 -8.35
N ILE A 583 8.62 14.22 -8.71
CA ILE A 583 10.06 14.10 -8.46
C ILE A 583 10.36 14.14 -6.95
N THR A 584 9.74 15.06 -6.21
CA THR A 584 9.91 15.15 -4.75
C THR A 584 9.44 13.88 -4.04
N TYR A 585 8.28 13.36 -4.45
CA TYR A 585 7.62 12.25 -3.78
C TYR A 585 8.18 10.88 -4.18
N PHE A 586 8.33 10.63 -5.49
CA PHE A 586 8.87 9.37 -6.02
C PHE A 586 10.33 9.50 -6.47
N GLY A 587 10.65 10.57 -7.20
CA GLY A 587 11.96 10.74 -7.85
C GLY A 587 13.13 10.63 -6.89
N VAL A 588 13.09 11.32 -5.74
CA VAL A 588 14.18 11.27 -4.75
C VAL A 588 14.34 9.88 -4.11
N SER A 589 13.29 9.07 -4.11
CA SER A 589 13.35 7.72 -3.51
C SER A 589 13.68 6.61 -4.53
N PHE A 590 13.53 6.86 -5.84
CA PHE A 590 13.64 5.82 -6.87
C PHE A 590 14.55 6.16 -8.05
N LEU A 591 14.99 7.41 -8.21
CA LEU A 591 15.91 7.80 -9.27
C LEU A 591 17.36 7.59 -8.81
N PRO A 592 18.18 6.79 -9.52
CA PRO A 592 19.54 6.46 -9.12
C PRO A 592 20.46 7.66 -8.88
N GLY A 593 20.20 8.81 -9.52
CA GLY A 593 20.97 10.04 -9.34
C GLY A 593 20.49 10.95 -8.20
N LEU A 594 19.37 10.64 -7.55
CA LEU A 594 18.76 11.44 -6.47
C LEU A 594 18.57 10.65 -5.16
N ALA A 595 18.72 9.32 -5.22
CA ALA A 595 18.70 8.43 -4.06
C ALA A 595 19.98 8.61 -3.23
N GLY A 596 19.85 8.91 -1.93
CA GLY A 596 21.00 9.18 -1.05
C GLY A 596 20.71 10.12 0.13
N GLY A 597 19.54 10.76 0.16
CA GLY A 597 19.14 11.62 1.29
C GLY A 597 18.71 10.82 2.53
N LEU A 598 18.81 11.46 3.70
CA LEU A 598 18.39 10.96 5.02
C LEU A 598 16.92 10.50 5.09
N HIS A 599 16.14 10.85 4.06
CA HIS A 599 14.73 10.51 3.92
C HIS A 599 14.44 9.32 2.99
N THR A 600 15.44 8.55 2.57
CA THR A 600 15.22 7.40 1.68
C THR A 600 14.75 6.18 2.47
N TYR A 601 13.43 6.01 2.61
CA TYR A 601 12.80 4.88 3.32
C TYR A 601 12.40 3.73 2.36
N ALA A 602 12.97 3.70 1.15
CA ALA A 602 12.63 2.73 0.11
C ALA A 602 13.36 1.39 0.25
N GLU A 603 14.42 1.33 1.07
CA GLU A 603 15.14 0.10 1.34
C GLU A 603 14.73 -0.49 2.70
N PRO A 604 14.58 -1.83 2.78
CA PRO A 604 14.43 -2.48 4.07
C PRO A 604 15.64 -2.10 4.92
N ILE A 605 15.39 -1.66 6.15
CA ILE A 605 16.44 -1.58 7.16
C ILE A 605 17.01 -2.99 7.22
N SER A 606 18.21 -3.21 6.67
CA SER A 606 18.96 -4.43 6.89
C SER A 606 19.16 -4.52 8.39
N ARG A 607 18.43 -5.44 9.04
CA ARG A 607 18.68 -5.81 10.42
C ARG A 607 20.03 -6.51 10.51
#